data_AF-A0AAE0HZG0-F1
#
_entry.id   AF-A0AAE0HZG0-F1
#
_cell.length_a   1.000
_cell.length_b   1.000
_cell.length_c   1.000
_cell.angle_alpha   90.00
_cell.angle_beta   90.00
_cell.angle_gamma   90.00
#
_symmetry.space_group_name_H-M   'P 1'
#
loop_
_entity.id
_entity.type
_entity.pdbx_description
1 polymer ?
#
loop_
_entity_poly.entity_id
_entity_poly.type
_entity_poly.pdbx_seq_one_letter_code
_entity_poly.pdbx_strand_id
1 'polypeptide(L)'
;MPGKYLIVVLKPDVSEEDAKRNREEVHRLALENPGSNGVGQAWDMGKFKGYALHIGDENDDFLKRIETKDMIKYVEEDSVVILDKLWD
;
A
#
# COMPACT_ATOMS: atom_id res chain seq x y z
N MET A 1 8.40 13.98 2.36
CA MET A 1 7.27 14.71 1.74
C MET A 1 6.08 14.53 2.68
N PRO A 2 5.24 15.55 2.92
CA PRO A 2 3.99 15.34 3.65
C PRO A 2 3.15 14.28 2.94
N GLY A 3 2.46 13.45 3.71
CA GLY A 3 1.76 12.28 3.18
C GLY A 3 1.79 11.09 4.12
N LYS A 4 0.94 10.11 3.78
CA LYS A 4 0.82 8.83 4.47
C LYS A 4 1.65 7.79 3.74
N TYR A 5 2.45 7.04 4.49
CA TYR A 5 3.10 5.83 4.01
C TYR A 5 2.20 4.65 4.37
N LEU A 6 1.84 3.86 3.37
CA LEU A 6 0.88 2.77 3.52
C LEU A 6 1.52 1.45 3.10
N ILE A 7 1.23 0.41 3.87
CA ILE A 7 1.51 -0.97 3.55
C ILE A 7 0.23 -1.58 2.99
N VAL A 8 0.25 -1.94 1.70
CA VAL A 8 -0.88 -2.60 1.04
C VAL A 8 -0.58 -4.09 0.92
N VAL A 9 -1.43 -4.93 1.53
CA VAL A 9 -1.28 -6.39 1.52
C VAL A 9 -2.39 -7.01 0.68
N LEU A 10 -2.00 -7.90 -0.23
CA LEU A 10 -2.91 -8.60 -1.15
C LEU A 10 -3.42 -9.90 -0.53
N LYS A 11 -4.57 -10.38 -1.03
CA LYS A 11 -5.08 -11.71 -0.69
C LYS A 11 -4.10 -12.81 -1.16
N PRO A 12 -3.98 -13.92 -0.42
CA PRO A 12 -2.92 -14.93 -0.65
C PRO A 12 -3.06 -15.70 -1.97
N ASP A 13 -4.28 -15.75 -2.51
CA ASP A 13 -4.66 -16.42 -3.76
C ASP A 13 -4.45 -15.55 -5.01
N VAL A 14 -4.05 -14.29 -4.84
CA VAL A 14 -3.74 -13.39 -5.96
C VAL A 14 -2.50 -13.90 -6.71
N SER A 15 -2.63 -14.02 -8.03
CA SER A 15 -1.53 -14.42 -8.92
C SER A 15 -0.46 -13.33 -9.01
N GLU A 16 0.77 -13.68 -9.39
CA GLU A 16 1.85 -12.69 -9.58
C GLU A 16 1.49 -11.66 -10.66
N GLU A 17 0.83 -12.10 -11.73
CA GLU A 17 0.40 -11.23 -12.82
C GLU A 17 -0.68 -10.24 -12.35
N ASP A 18 -1.68 -10.71 -11.59
CA ASP A 18 -2.71 -9.86 -10.99
C ASP A 18 -2.12 -8.86 -10.00
N ALA A 19 -1.20 -9.30 -9.15
CA ALA A 19 -0.50 -8.45 -8.19
C ALA A 19 0.27 -7.34 -8.91
N LYS A 20 0.97 -7.67 -10.00
CA LYS A 20 1.69 -6.70 -10.83
C LYS A 20 0.75 -5.70 -11.49
N ARG A 21 -0.33 -6.17 -12.13
CA ARG A 21 -1.33 -5.31 -12.79
C ARG A 21 -1.97 -4.34 -11.80
N ASN A 22 -2.35 -4.83 -10.62
CA ASN A 22 -2.91 -4.00 -9.56
C ASN A 22 -1.93 -2.93 -9.09
N ARG A 23 -0.68 -3.32 -8.82
CA ARG A 23 0.35 -2.39 -8.38
C ARG A 23 0.57 -1.27 -9.40
N GLU A 24 0.62 -1.62 -10.69
CA GLU A 24 0.79 -0.64 -11.78
C GLU A 24 -0.43 0.28 -11.90
N GLU A 25 -1.65 -0.26 -11.78
CA GLU A 25 -2.87 0.54 -11.72
C GLU A 25 -2.86 1.52 -10.54
N VAL A 26 -2.57 1.02 -9.34
CA VAL A 26 -2.54 1.83 -8.11
C VAL A 26 -1.44 2.87 -8.16
N HIS A 27 -0.25 2.53 -8.64
CA HIS A 27 0.85 3.49 -8.83
C HIS A 27 0.43 4.62 -9.78
N ARG A 28 -0.15 4.28 -10.94
CA ARG A 28 -0.63 5.28 -11.91
C ARG A 28 -1.71 6.18 -11.32
N LEU A 29 -2.70 5.61 -10.63
CA LEU A 29 -3.77 6.38 -9.99
C LEU A 29 -3.24 7.27 -8.87
N ALA A 30 -2.27 6.80 -8.09
CA ALA A 30 -1.67 7.61 -7.04
C ALA A 30 -0.96 8.83 -7.62
N LEU A 31 -0.23 8.68 -8.74
CA LEU A 31 0.44 9.81 -9.40
C LEU A 31 -0.51 10.86 -10.00
N GLU A 32 -1.80 10.54 -10.18
CA GLU A 32 -2.82 11.51 -10.59
C GLU A 32 -3.30 12.39 -9.42
N ASN A 33 -2.93 12.05 -8.18
CA ASN A 33 -3.38 12.73 -6.98
C ASN A 33 -2.25 13.64 -6.41
N PRO A 34 -2.54 14.92 -6.09
CA PRO A 34 -1.56 15.81 -5.47
C PRO A 34 -0.94 15.22 -4.20
N GLY A 35 0.32 15.56 -3.94
CA GLY A 35 1.02 15.10 -2.74
C GLY A 35 1.46 13.63 -2.74
N SER A 36 1.05 12.83 -3.73
CA SER A 36 1.34 11.39 -3.79
C SER A 36 2.62 11.08 -4.57
N ASN A 37 3.32 10.00 -4.19
CA ASN A 37 4.52 9.50 -4.90
C ASN A 37 4.29 8.10 -5.50
N GLY A 38 3.11 7.53 -5.27
CA GLY A 38 2.75 6.20 -5.74
C GLY A 38 3.50 5.10 -5.01
N VAL A 39 3.60 3.96 -5.68
CA VAL A 39 4.25 2.76 -5.14
C VAL A 39 5.77 2.94 -5.08
N GLY A 40 6.36 2.72 -3.89
CA GLY A 40 7.81 2.83 -3.65
C GLY A 40 8.56 1.49 -3.68
N GLN A 41 8.03 0.47 -3.01
CA GLN A 41 8.61 -0.87 -2.94
C GLN A 41 7.52 -1.92 -3.07
N ALA A 42 7.81 -3.06 -3.71
CA ALA A 42 6.91 -4.21 -3.77
C ALA A 42 7.63 -5.46 -3.27
N TRP A 43 6.88 -6.41 -2.73
CA TRP A 43 7.39 -7.68 -2.25
C TRP A 43 6.49 -8.84 -2.67
N ASP A 44 7.13 -9.98 -2.90
CA ASP A 44 6.49 -11.27 -3.04
C ASP A 44 7.24 -12.29 -2.18
N MET A 45 6.56 -12.82 -1.16
CA MET A 45 7.04 -13.85 -0.26
C MET A 45 6.09 -15.06 -0.27
N GLY A 46 5.49 -15.35 -1.44
CA GLY A 46 4.56 -16.45 -1.65
C GLY A 46 3.14 -16.12 -1.19
N LYS A 47 2.78 -16.53 0.04
CA LYS A 47 1.45 -16.22 0.61
C LYS A 47 1.30 -14.76 1.04
N PHE A 48 2.41 -14.02 1.07
CA PHE A 48 2.45 -12.63 1.49
C PHE A 48 2.97 -11.78 0.33
N LYS A 49 2.06 -11.07 -0.33
CA LYS A 49 2.35 -10.20 -1.46
C LYS A 49 1.81 -8.80 -1.15
N GLY A 50 2.53 -7.78 -1.57
CA GLY A 50 2.12 -6.42 -1.26
C GLY A 50 3.09 -5.37 -1.78
N TYR A 51 2.80 -4.13 -1.42
CA TYR A 51 3.62 -2.99 -1.78
C TYR A 51 3.44 -1.81 -0.82
N ALA A 52 4.49 -1.00 -0.71
CA ALA A 52 4.48 0.27 -0.02
C ALA A 52 3.96 1.35 -0.97
N LEU A 53 3.00 2.13 -0.51
CA LEU A 53 2.32 3.18 -1.25
C LEU A 53 2.43 4.51 -0.49
N HIS A 54 2.85 5.56 -1.16
CA HIS A 54 2.83 6.92 -0.61
C HIS A 54 1.75 7.76 -1.27
N ILE A 55 0.86 8.32 -0.45
CA ILE A 55 -0.21 9.24 -0.88
C ILE A 55 -0.14 10.56 -0.10
N GLY A 56 -0.55 11.66 -0.71
CA GLY A 56 -0.67 12.94 0.01
C GLY A 56 -1.72 12.87 1.12
N ASP A 57 -1.59 13.71 2.15
CA ASP A 57 -2.43 13.71 3.36
C ASP A 57 -3.92 13.95 3.07
N GLU A 58 -4.21 14.67 1.97
CA GLU A 58 -5.55 15.04 1.51
C GLU A 58 -6.28 13.92 0.75
N ASN A 59 -5.64 12.78 0.50
CA ASN A 59 -6.12 11.75 -0.44
C ASN A 59 -6.94 10.62 0.22
N ASP A 60 -7.79 10.95 1.20
CA ASP A 60 -8.61 9.97 1.93
C ASP A 60 -9.61 9.23 1.03
N ASP A 61 -10.14 9.89 0.00
CA ASP A 61 -11.04 9.24 -0.96
C ASP A 61 -10.31 8.23 -1.86
N PHE A 62 -9.05 8.52 -2.19
CA PHE A 62 -8.19 7.56 -2.89
C PHE A 62 -7.87 6.37 -2.00
N LEU A 63 -7.53 6.59 -0.72
CA LEU A 63 -7.32 5.52 0.26
C LEU A 63 -8.53 4.57 0.34
N LYS A 64 -9.75 5.11 0.53
CA LYS A 64 -10.98 4.30 0.56
C LYS A 64 -11.20 3.49 -0.72
N ARG A 65 -10.86 4.07 -1.89
CA ARG A 65 -10.94 3.37 -3.17
C ARG A 65 -9.95 2.21 -3.25
N ILE A 66 -8.78 2.34 -2.65
CA ILE A 66 -7.79 1.25 -2.59
C ILE A 66 -8.27 0.17 -1.62
N GLU A 67 -8.70 0.54 -0.41
CA GLU A 67 -9.19 -0.41 0.61
C GLU A 67 -10.35 -1.30 0.14
N THR A 68 -11.15 -0.82 -0.81
CA THR A 68 -12.31 -1.54 -1.35
C THR A 68 -11.99 -2.43 -2.56
N LYS A 69 -10.76 -2.44 -3.08
CA LYS A 69 -10.37 -3.33 -4.19
C LYS A 69 -10.40 -4.79 -3.74
N ASP A 70 -11.06 -5.65 -4.52
CA ASP A 70 -11.27 -7.06 -4.16
C ASP A 70 -9.98 -7.83 -3.85
N MET A 71 -8.88 -7.54 -4.53
CA MET A 71 -7.61 -8.26 -4.31
C MET A 71 -6.83 -7.80 -3.07
N ILE A 72 -7.25 -6.72 -2.41
CA ILE A 72 -6.60 -6.19 -1.22
C ILE A 72 -7.17 -6.90 0.01
N LYS A 73 -6.27 -7.41 0.85
CA LYS A 73 -6.61 -8.03 2.13
C LYS A 73 -6.73 -6.98 3.24
N TYR A 74 -5.76 -6.07 3.30
CA TYR A 74 -5.78 -4.91 4.18
C TYR A 74 -4.80 -3.85 3.70
N VAL A 75 -5.01 -2.62 4.18
CA VAL A 75 -4.10 -1.49 4.08
C VAL A 75 -3.81 -1.02 5.50
N GLU A 76 -2.54 -0.73 5.80
CA GLU A 76 -2.11 -0.24 7.11
C GLU A 76 -1.19 0.96 6.93
N GLU A 77 -1.28 1.96 7.81
CA GLU A 77 -0.32 3.06 7.82
C GLU A 77 1.00 2.58 8.42
N ASP A 78 2.11 2.80 7.71
CA ASP A 78 3.44 2.45 8.16
C ASP A 78 3.77 3.24 9.43
N SER A 79 4.18 2.52 10.48
CA SER A 79 4.36 3.10 11.81
C SER A 79 5.74 2.77 12.37
N VAL A 80 6.28 3.72 13.14
CA VAL A 80 7.60 3.55 13.75
C VAL A 80 7.48 2.58 14.93
N VAL A 81 8.18 1.45 14.83
CA VAL A 81 8.36 0.53 15.94
C VAL A 81 9.55 0.99 16.79
N ILE A 82 9.30 1.39 18.05
CA ILE A 82 10.34 1.76 19.02
C ILE A 82 10.65 0.52 19.88
N LEU A 83 11.83 -0.07 19.67
CA LEU A 83 12.21 -1.36 20.26
C LEU A 83 12.27 -1.36 21.79
N ASP A 84 12.64 -0.24 22.43
CA ASP A 84 12.68 -0.14 23.90
C ASP A 84 11.33 -0.35 24.58
N LYS A 85 10.21 -0.28 23.84
CA LYS A 85 8.85 -0.50 24.37
C LYS A 85 8.33 -1.93 24.20
N LEU A 86 9.11 -2.84 23.61
CA LEU A 86 8.70 -4.22 23.34
C LEU A 86 9.24 -5.23 24.36
N TRP A 87 10.03 -4.78 25.33
CA TRP A 87 10.73 -5.62 26.31
C TRP A 87 10.30 -5.37 27.77
N ASP A 88 9.21 -4.62 27.98
CA ASP A 88 8.54 -4.48 29.30
C ASP A 88 7.50 -5.60 29.53
#